data_AF-A0A822D6J3-F1
#
_entry.id   AF-A0A822D6J3-F1
#
_cell.length_a   1.000
_cell.length_b   1.000
_cell.length_c   1.000
_cell.angle_alpha   90.00
_cell.angle_beta   90.00
_cell.angle_gamma   90.00
#
_symmetry.space_group_name_H-M   'P 1'
#
loop_
_entity.id
_entity.type
_entity.pdbx_description
1 polymer ?
#
loop_
_entity_poly.entity_id
_entity_poly.type
_entity_poly.pdbx_seq_one_letter_code
_entity_poly.pdbx_strand_id
1 'polypeptide(L)'
;MGVNKRLNRLVQDTIFTRDLYLQEYSPVDDSTIPLPNPILDRFCSKILPEIGHQIETLYLKGTSIEPVLHATNYPNLNNLGLCDIHFKQAMSLFV
;
A
#
# COMPACT_ATOMS: atom_id res chain seq x y z
N MET A 1 -8.45 13.00 -20.78
CA MET A 1 -8.03 12.97 -19.36
C MET A 1 -9.16 12.39 -18.52
N GLY A 2 -9.21 11.07 -18.30
CA GLY A 2 -10.36 10.47 -17.62
C GLY A 2 -10.34 8.95 -17.62
N VAL A 3 -9.15 8.37 -17.43
CA VAL A 3 -9.04 6.91 -17.35
C VAL A 3 -9.42 6.52 -15.93
N ASN A 4 -10.69 6.11 -15.77
CA ASN A 4 -11.29 5.43 -14.62
C ASN A 4 -11.84 6.23 -13.43
N LYS A 5 -12.82 7.14 -13.68
CA LYS A 5 -13.65 7.74 -12.62
C LYS A 5 -14.32 6.71 -11.69
N ARG A 6 -14.69 5.53 -12.22
CA ARG A 6 -15.33 4.46 -11.43
C ARG A 6 -14.33 3.77 -10.50
N LEU A 7 -13.12 3.49 -11.00
CA LEU A 7 -12.03 2.98 -10.15
C LEU A 7 -11.69 4.01 -9.09
N ASN A 8 -11.53 5.29 -9.45
CA ASN A 8 -11.24 6.37 -8.49
C ASN A 8 -12.29 6.47 -7.38
N ARG A 9 -13.58 6.28 -7.70
CA ARG A 9 -14.63 6.22 -6.67
C ARG A 9 -14.52 4.98 -5.80
N LEU A 10 -14.21 3.81 -6.38
CA LEU A 10 -14.04 2.58 -5.62
C LEU A 10 -12.84 2.65 -4.67
N VAL A 11 -11.72 3.24 -5.09
CA VAL A 11 -10.58 3.52 -4.18
C VAL A 11 -10.84 4.68 -3.23
N GLN A 12 -11.96 5.40 -3.29
CA GLN A 12 -12.34 6.40 -2.27
C GLN A 12 -13.48 5.91 -1.38
N ASP A 13 -14.05 4.73 -1.67
CA ASP A 13 -15.12 4.14 -0.89
C ASP A 13 -14.50 3.38 0.29
N THR A 14 -14.88 3.80 1.49
CA THR A 14 -14.45 3.24 2.78
C THR A 14 -14.57 1.72 2.88
N ILE A 15 -15.48 1.08 2.14
CA ILE A 15 -15.61 -0.39 2.16
C ILE A 15 -14.36 -1.06 1.56
N PHE A 16 -13.73 -0.43 0.57
CA PHE A 16 -12.60 -1.01 -0.18
C PHE A 16 -11.25 -0.42 0.20
N THR A 17 -11.22 0.60 1.06
CA THR A 17 -10.00 1.34 1.42
C THR A 17 -9.55 1.16 2.86
N ARG A 18 -10.40 0.62 3.74
CA ARG A 18 -10.05 0.37 5.15
C ARG A 18 -8.89 -0.61 5.29
N ASP A 19 -8.94 -1.70 4.51
CA ASP A 19 -7.91 -2.73 4.49
C ASP A 19 -7.19 -2.70 3.14
N LEU A 20 -5.91 -2.29 3.15
CA LEU A 20 -5.13 -2.15 1.95
C LEU A 20 -3.99 -3.18 1.91
N TYR A 21 -3.99 -3.99 0.84
CA TYR A 21 -2.97 -4.98 0.55
C TYR A 21 -2.21 -4.57 -0.72
N LEU A 22 -0.96 -4.12 -0.56
CA LEU A 22 -0.11 -3.69 -1.68
C LEU A 22 0.84 -4.80 -2.12
N GLN A 23 0.23 -5.90 -2.54
CA GLN A 23 0.89 -7.10 -3.03
C GLN A 23 0.05 -7.72 -4.14
N GLU A 24 0.72 -8.33 -5.13
CA GLU A 24 0.06 -9.13 -6.16
C GLU A 24 0.08 -10.60 -5.72
N TYR A 25 -1.06 -11.27 -5.86
CA TYR A 25 -1.17 -12.70 -5.57
C TYR A 25 -0.82 -13.50 -6.81
N SER A 26 0.16 -14.39 -6.70
CA SER A 26 0.53 -15.35 -7.73
C SER A 26 -0.18 -16.68 -7.47
N PRO A 27 -1.17 -17.06 -8.31
CA PRO A 27 -1.88 -18.33 -8.16
C PRO A 27 -1.02 -19.54 -8.54
N VAL A 28 0.15 -19.32 -9.15
CA VAL A 28 1.03 -20.38 -9.66
C VAL A 28 1.79 -21.06 -8.54
N ASP A 29 2.21 -20.31 -7.54
CA ASP A 29 3.05 -20.76 -6.43
C ASP A 29 2.49 -20.39 -5.05
N ASP A 30 1.21 -19.97 -4.99
CA ASP A 30 0.51 -19.52 -3.78
C ASP A 30 1.32 -18.45 -3.02
N SER A 31 2.02 -17.62 -3.78
CA SER A 31 2.92 -16.60 -3.25
C SER A 31 2.33 -15.20 -3.43
N THR A 32 2.84 -14.28 -2.64
CA THR A 32 2.62 -12.85 -2.85
C THR A 32 3.89 -12.25 -3.44
N ILE A 33 3.75 -11.42 -4.47
CA ILE A 33 4.85 -10.67 -5.06
C ILE A 33 4.64 -9.17 -4.83
N PRO A 34 5.71 -8.39 -4.64
CA PRO A 34 5.58 -6.95 -4.50
C PRO A 34 5.05 -6.33 -5.80
N LEU A 35 4.30 -5.23 -5.66
CA LEU A 35 3.84 -4.47 -6.82
C LEU A 35 5.02 -3.93 -7.64
N PRO A 36 4.93 -3.93 -8.99
CA PRO A 36 5.93 -3.28 -9.83
C PRO A 36 6.12 -1.80 -9.49
N ASN A 37 7.38 -1.33 -9.45
CA ASN A 37 7.72 0.05 -9.06
C ASN A 37 6.88 1.14 -9.77
N PRO A 38 6.63 1.09 -11.10
CA PRO A 38 5.83 2.14 -11.74
C PRO A 38 4.38 2.21 -11.25
N ILE A 39 3.81 1.08 -10.83
CA ILE A 39 2.46 1.01 -10.26
C ILE A 39 2.50 1.57 -8.84
N LEU A 40 3.49 1.16 -8.05
CA LEU A 40 3.72 1.63 -6.69
C LEU A 40 3.91 3.16 -6.65
N ASP A 41 4.77 3.71 -7.50
CA ASP A 41 5.07 5.14 -7.56
C ASP A 41 3.81 5.96 -7.89
N ARG A 42 3.02 5.50 -8.85
CA ARG A 42 1.75 6.13 -9.20
C ARG A 42 0.77 6.06 -8.04
N PHE A 43 0.69 4.92 -7.36
CA PHE A 43 -0.21 4.72 -6.23
C PHE A 43 0.16 5.64 -5.06
N CYS A 44 1.46 5.70 -4.72
CA CYS A 44 2.01 6.56 -3.68
C CYS A 44 1.83 8.05 -3.97
N SER A 45 2.07 8.49 -5.21
CA SER A 45 1.99 9.92 -5.55
C SER A 45 0.57 10.44 -5.79
N LYS A 46 -0.39 9.57 -6.11
CA LYS A 46 -1.74 10.02 -6.56
C LYS A 46 -2.90 9.49 -5.76
N ILE A 47 -2.80 8.28 -5.22
CA ILE A 47 -3.95 7.61 -4.58
C ILE A 47 -3.82 7.69 -3.06
N LEU A 48 -2.67 7.28 -2.51
CA LEU A 48 -2.43 7.27 -1.06
C LEU A 48 -2.73 8.61 -0.36
N PRO A 49 -2.32 9.78 -0.90
CA PRO A 49 -2.65 11.07 -0.27
C PRO A 49 -4.16 11.33 -0.15
N GLU A 50 -4.97 10.81 -1.07
CA GLU A 50 -6.42 10.98 -1.06
C GLU A 50 -7.12 10.06 -0.06
N ILE A 51 -6.54 8.89 0.21
CA ILE A 51 -7.23 7.79 0.92
C ILE A 51 -6.56 7.40 2.24
N GLY A 52 -5.37 7.94 2.53
CA GLY A 52 -4.56 7.58 3.71
C GLY A 52 -5.29 7.76 5.05
N HIS A 53 -6.21 8.73 5.11
CA HIS A 53 -7.07 8.96 6.27
C HIS A 53 -8.14 7.89 6.49
N GLN A 54 -8.41 7.03 5.52
CA GLN A 54 -9.42 5.96 5.61
C GLN A 54 -8.80 4.59 5.94
N ILE A 55 -7.48 4.45 5.75
CA ILE A 55 -6.77 3.19 5.91
C ILE A 55 -6.62 2.91 7.41
N GLU A 56 -7.14 1.76 7.83
CA GLU A 56 -7.03 1.23 9.20
C GLU A 56 -6.05 0.06 9.28
N THR A 57 -5.91 -0.68 8.18
CA THR A 57 -5.00 -1.82 8.08
C THR A 57 -4.17 -1.72 6.80
N LEU A 58 -2.87 -1.88 6.94
CA LEU A 58 -1.93 -1.82 5.82
C LEU A 58 -1.02 -3.06 5.82
N TYR A 59 -1.02 -3.79 4.71
CA TYR A 59 -0.12 -4.93 4.49
C TYR A 59 0.84 -4.61 3.34
N LEU A 60 2.14 -4.58 3.67
CA LEU A 60 3.23 -4.21 2.77
C LEU A 60 4.25 -5.35 2.65
N LYS A 61 4.95 -5.40 1.52
CA LYS A 61 5.92 -6.45 1.24
C LYS A 61 7.13 -5.92 0.47
N GLY A 62 8.33 -6.24 0.97
CA GLY A 62 9.59 -5.96 0.29
C GLY A 62 9.76 -4.48 -0.09
N THR A 63 9.93 -4.21 -1.38
CA THR A 63 10.23 -2.85 -1.89
C THR A 63 9.09 -1.85 -1.75
N SER A 64 7.86 -2.28 -1.41
CA SER A 64 6.73 -1.37 -1.22
C SER A 64 6.70 -0.69 0.14
N ILE A 65 7.46 -1.18 1.12
CA ILE A 65 7.38 -0.73 2.51
C ILE A 65 7.72 0.76 2.66
N GLU A 66 8.94 1.13 2.29
CA GLU A 66 9.45 2.48 2.53
C GLU A 66 8.69 3.56 1.73
N PRO A 67 8.45 3.41 0.41
CA PRO A 67 7.72 4.42 -0.36
C PRO A 67 6.30 4.64 0.17
N VAL A 68 5.61 3.58 0.57
CA VAL A 68 4.22 3.66 1.04
C VAL A 68 4.14 4.32 2.41
N LEU A 69 5.01 3.95 3.34
CA LEU A 69 5.02 4.55 4.68
C LEU A 69 5.35 6.06 4.63
N HIS A 70 6.16 6.50 3.66
CA HIS A 70 6.49 7.91 3.47
C HIS A 70 5.54 8.69 2.54
N ALA A 71 4.62 8.02 1.84
CA ALA A 71 3.77 8.68 0.84
C ALA A 71 2.72 9.63 1.43
N THR A 72 2.22 9.36 2.64
CA THR A 72 1.16 10.13 3.29
C THR A 72 1.13 9.87 4.80
N ASN A 73 0.29 10.61 5.52
CA ASN A 73 -0.04 10.33 6.92
C ASN A 73 -1.22 9.34 6.99
N TYR A 74 -1.16 8.42 7.95
CA TYR A 74 -2.21 7.43 8.19
C TYR A 74 -2.81 7.59 9.60
N PRO A 75 -3.66 8.61 9.82
CA PRO A 75 -4.15 8.95 11.16
C PRO A 75 -5.01 7.87 11.82
N ASN A 76 -5.60 6.97 11.02
CA ASN A 76 -6.49 5.91 11.50
C ASN A 76 -5.84 4.50 11.44
N LEU A 77 -4.54 4.41 11.13
CA LEU A 77 -3.86 3.14 11.01
C LEU A 77 -3.71 2.46 12.36
N ASN A 78 -4.41 1.33 12.52
CA ASN A 78 -4.39 0.51 13.72
C ASN A 78 -3.54 -0.75 13.53
N ASN A 79 -3.42 -1.24 12.29
CA ASN A 79 -2.72 -2.48 11.98
C ASN A 79 -1.71 -2.27 10.84
N LEU A 80 -0.46 -2.65 11.07
CA LEU A 80 0.59 -2.65 10.07
C LEU A 80 1.22 -4.04 9.99
N GLY A 81 1.01 -4.73 8.87
CA GLY A 81 1.66 -5.99 8.54
C GLY A 81 2.80 -5.77 7.55
N LEU A 82 4.00 -6.23 7.90
CA LEU A 82 5.18 -6.10 7.07
C LEU A 82 5.73 -7.50 6.75
N CYS A 83 5.78 -7.84 5.47
CA CYS A 83 6.27 -9.12 4.96
C CYS A 83 7.62 -8.95 4.26
N ASP A 84 8.47 -9.97 4.35
CA ASP A 84 9.78 -10.04 3.69
C ASP A 84 10.66 -8.81 3.93
N ILE A 85 10.64 -8.31 5.17
CA ILE A 85 11.55 -7.25 5.60
C ILE A 85 12.96 -7.85 5.70
N HIS A 86 13.88 -7.39 4.86
CA HIS A 86 15.29 -7.70 5.11
C HIS A 86 15.73 -7.02 6.41
N PHE A 87 16.48 -7.73 7.25
CA PHE A 87 16.89 -7.28 8.60
C PHE A 87 17.45 -5.84 8.64
N LYS A 88 18.15 -5.39 7.58
CA LYS A 88 18.64 -4.01 7.45
C LYS A 88 17.54 -2.96 7.29
N GLN A 89 16.47 -3.26 6.56
CA GLN A 89 15.31 -2.38 6.38
C GLN A 89 14.41 -2.36 7.61
N ALA A 90 14.34 -3.46 8.37
CA ALA A 90 13.62 -3.47 9.65
C ALA A 90 14.22 -2.45 10.62
N MET A 91 15.56 -2.37 10.68
CA MET A 91 16.26 -1.44 11.57
C MET A 91 16.04 0.04 11.22
N SER A 92 15.86 0.40 9.95
CA SER A 92 15.62 1.80 9.56
C SER A 92 14.22 2.30 9.86
N LEU A 93 13.28 1.43 10.21
CA LEU A 93 11.90 1.80 10.57
C LEU A 93 11.74 2.19 12.06
N PHE A 94 12.77 1.95 12.89
CA PHE A 94 12.73 2.21 14.35
C PHE A 94 13.75 3.27 14.81
N VAL A 95 14.38 4.01 13.89
CA VAL A 95 15.36 5.08 14.17
C VAL A 95 14.82 6.39 13.64
#